data_AF-A0A8X7XFZ7-F1
#
_entry.id   AF-A0A8X7XFZ7-F1
#
_cell.length_a   1.000
_cell.length_b   1.000
_cell.length_c   1.000
_cell.angle_alpha   90.00
_cell.angle_beta   90.00
_cell.angle_gamma   90.00
#
_symmetry.space_group_name_H-M   'P 1'
#
loop_
_entity.id
_entity.type
_entity.pdbx_description
1 polymer ?
#
loop_
_entity_poly.entity_id
_entity_poly.type
_entity_poly.pdbx_seq_one_letter_code
_entity_poly.pdbx_strand_id
1 'polypeptide(L)'
;VGGLSLLGVGIWVVTSLKGLHHIMIANTLVYSGIFVILFGGVILFLLGFLGCYGAIRENRVLLMVVGCCGVQGPEDFGNTSLFNKLYPDTKVPEACCKRAKRITSGEVLNRDRCQEGDESFMYIKGGVVDLKLSIFTGTRKVAGYCEKGSYSVWPLP
;
A
#
# COMPACT_ATOMS: atom_id res chain seq x y z
N VAL A 1 1.12 -12.16 11.64
CA VAL A 1 1.30 -13.54 12.13
C VAL A 1 2.42 -13.64 13.16
N GLY A 2 3.69 -13.36 12.82
CA GLY A 2 4.80 -13.47 13.78
C GLY A 2 4.62 -12.66 15.07
N GLY A 3 3.90 -11.54 14.99
CA GLY A 3 3.52 -10.75 16.16
C GLY A 3 2.64 -11.54 17.17
N LEU A 4 1.46 -11.95 16.73
CA LEU A 4 0.51 -12.67 17.59
C LEU A 4 1.12 -13.96 18.19
N SER A 5 2.02 -14.61 17.46
CA SER A 5 2.77 -15.78 17.90
C SER A 5 3.72 -15.48 19.08
N LEU A 6 4.50 -14.40 19.02
CA LEU A 6 5.46 -14.05 20.08
C LEU A 6 4.78 -13.59 21.37
N LEU A 7 3.65 -12.88 21.28
CA LEU A 7 2.84 -12.56 22.46
C LEU A 7 2.23 -13.81 23.10
N GLY A 8 1.74 -14.74 22.28
CA GLY A 8 1.24 -16.04 22.77
C GLY A 8 2.30 -16.85 23.50
N VAL A 9 3.52 -16.94 22.93
CA VAL A 9 4.66 -17.63 23.56
C VAL A 9 5.12 -16.91 24.83
N GLY A 10 5.18 -15.57 24.83
CA GLY A 10 5.55 -14.78 26.01
C GLY A 10 4.57 -14.98 27.17
N ILE A 11 3.27 -14.97 26.89
CA ILE A 11 2.23 -15.25 27.89
C ILE A 11 2.31 -16.70 28.38
N TRP A 12 2.50 -17.67 27.47
CA TRP A 12 2.65 -19.09 27.81
C TRP A 12 3.83 -19.32 28.76
N VAL A 13 5.00 -18.77 28.43
CA VAL A 13 6.22 -18.86 29.24
C VAL A 13 5.99 -18.28 30.64
N VAL A 14 5.33 -17.13 30.75
CA VAL A 14 4.98 -16.53 32.05
C VAL A 14 4.02 -17.42 32.84
N THR A 15 3.03 -18.03 32.18
CA THR A 15 2.11 -18.98 32.86
C THR A 15 2.80 -20.27 33.28
N SER A 16 3.77 -20.78 32.52
CA SER A 16 4.58 -21.95 32.89
C SER A 16 5.55 -21.63 34.05
N LEU A 17 6.10 -20.41 34.10
CA LEU A 17 6.96 -19.94 35.19
C LEU A 17 6.21 -19.65 36.51
N LYS A 18 4.91 -19.29 36.44
CA LYS A 18 4.05 -19.16 37.63
C LYS A 18 3.91 -20.46 38.43
N GLY A 19 4.07 -21.62 37.79
CA GLY A 19 4.13 -22.92 38.47
C GLY A 19 5.39 -23.14 39.33
N LEU A 20 6.43 -22.32 39.13
CA LEU A 20 7.73 -22.38 39.80
C LEU A 20 7.97 -21.17 40.74
N HIS A 21 6.90 -20.47 41.14
CA HIS A 21 6.97 -19.22 41.92
C HIS A 21 7.79 -19.33 43.22
N HIS A 22 7.86 -20.53 43.81
CA HIS A 22 8.65 -20.81 45.02
C HIS A 22 10.18 -20.76 44.81
N ILE A 23 10.67 -21.01 43.59
CA ILE A 23 12.11 -21.00 43.25
C ILE A 23 12.54 -19.61 42.77
N MET A 24 11.58 -18.84 42.23
CA MET A 24 11.75 -17.49 41.71
C MET A 24 11.98 -16.41 42.77
N ILE A 25 11.42 -16.59 43.97
CA ILE A 25 11.53 -15.62 45.09
C ILE A 25 12.86 -15.79 45.85
N ALA A 26 13.47 -16.98 45.78
CA ALA A 26 14.71 -17.29 46.48
C ALA A 26 15.93 -16.57 45.90
N ASN A 27 15.90 -16.24 44.60
CA ASN A 27 17.06 -15.67 43.89
C ASN A 27 16.69 -14.35 43.20
N THR A 28 17.06 -13.24 43.82
CA THR A 28 16.85 -11.87 43.30
C THR A 28 17.40 -11.67 41.88
N LEU A 29 18.51 -12.37 41.55
CA LEU A 29 19.16 -12.30 40.25
C LEU A 29 18.27 -12.87 39.13
N VAL A 30 17.60 -14.01 39.39
CA VAL A 30 16.68 -14.67 38.46
C VAL A 30 15.40 -13.84 38.29
N TYR A 31 14.89 -13.26 39.37
CA TYR A 31 13.74 -12.35 39.34
C TYR A 31 14.00 -11.12 38.45
N SER A 32 15.17 -10.49 38.58
CA SER A 32 15.55 -9.33 37.76
C SER A 32 15.68 -9.68 36.28
N GLY A 33 16.31 -10.82 35.96
CA GLY A 33 16.50 -11.27 34.58
C GLY A 33 15.19 -11.53 33.86
N ILE A 34 14.20 -12.09 34.56
CA ILE A 34 12.87 -12.39 33.99
C ILE A 34 12.10 -11.10 33.72
N PHE A 35 12.19 -10.10 34.59
CA PHE A 35 11.63 -8.77 34.30
C PHE A 35 12.27 -8.15 33.07
N VAL A 36 13.61 -8.18 32.94
CA VAL A 36 14.30 -7.60 31.77
C VAL A 36 13.90 -8.29 30.46
N ILE A 37 13.80 -9.62 30.46
CA ILE A 37 13.40 -10.40 29.29
C ILE A 37 11.93 -10.12 28.91
N LEU A 38 11.04 -10.02 29.90
CA LEU A 38 9.62 -9.77 29.66
C LEU A 38 9.39 -8.36 29.09
N PHE A 39 9.93 -7.33 29.74
CA PHE A 39 9.77 -5.95 29.28
C PHE A 39 10.53 -5.68 27.97
N GLY A 40 11.74 -6.21 27.83
CA GLY A 40 12.51 -6.11 26.59
C GLY A 40 11.82 -6.79 25.40
N GLY A 41 11.25 -7.98 25.61
CA GLY A 41 10.48 -8.70 24.60
C GLY A 41 9.23 -7.93 24.15
N VAL A 42 8.48 -7.34 25.08
CA VAL A 42 7.30 -6.50 24.78
C VAL A 42 7.68 -5.23 24.02
N ILE A 43 8.81 -4.59 24.35
CA ILE A 43 9.24 -3.38 23.63
C ILE A 43 9.66 -3.72 22.19
N LEU A 44 10.49 -4.75 21.99
CA LEU A 44 10.89 -5.21 20.65
C LEU A 44 9.68 -5.64 19.81
N PHE A 45 8.69 -6.24 20.46
CA PHE A 45 7.41 -6.59 19.84
C PHE A 45 6.65 -5.38 19.30
N LEU A 46 6.45 -4.38 20.16
CA LEU A 46 5.72 -3.17 19.82
C LEU A 46 6.44 -2.40 18.70
N LEU A 47 7.78 -2.31 18.77
CA LEU A 47 8.59 -1.70 17.72
C LEU A 47 8.44 -2.42 16.37
N GLY A 48 8.45 -3.76 16.35
CA GLY A 48 8.24 -4.55 15.13
C GLY A 48 6.81 -4.41 14.57
N PHE A 49 5.80 -4.38 15.45
CA PHE A 49 4.42 -4.17 15.06
C PHE A 49 4.19 -2.76 14.49
N LEU A 50 4.69 -1.73 15.17
CA LEU A 50 4.63 -0.33 14.69
C LEU A 50 5.34 -0.15 13.35
N GLY A 51 6.47 -0.85 13.13
CA GLY A 51 7.17 -0.88 11.84
C GLY A 51 6.33 -1.50 10.72
N CYS A 52 5.77 -2.70 10.95
CA CYS A 52 4.90 -3.36 9.97
C CYS A 52 3.60 -2.59 9.73
N TYR A 53 2.99 -2.02 10.77
CA TYR A 53 1.81 -1.15 10.65
C TYR A 53 2.13 0.14 9.90
N GLY A 54 3.34 0.70 10.07
CA GLY A 54 3.83 1.84 9.30
C GLY A 54 3.93 1.54 7.81
N ALA A 55 4.51 0.39 7.45
CA ALA A 55 4.64 -0.04 6.06
C ALA A 55 3.28 -0.34 5.40
N ILE A 56 2.32 -0.92 6.12
CA ILE A 56 0.98 -1.21 5.59
C ILE A 56 0.11 0.06 5.51
N ARG A 57 0.36 1.07 6.37
CA ARG A 57 -0.30 2.39 6.28
C ARG A 57 0.19 3.23 5.11
N GLU A 58 1.32 2.89 4.50
CA GLU A 58 1.82 3.57 3.32
C GLU A 58 1.01 3.15 2.07
N ASN A 59 -0.20 3.72 2.02
CA ASN A 59 -0.82 4.28 0.83
C ASN A 59 -1.47 3.36 -0.22
N ARG A 60 -2.31 2.41 0.21
CA ARG A 60 -3.17 1.66 -0.72
C ARG A 60 -4.11 2.53 -1.58
N VAL A 61 -4.38 3.77 -1.16
CA VAL A 61 -5.34 4.67 -1.81
C VAL A 61 -4.70 5.49 -2.94
N LEU A 62 -3.45 5.93 -2.82
CA LEU A 62 -2.78 6.70 -3.88
C LEU A 62 -2.48 5.88 -5.13
N LEU A 63 -2.31 4.57 -5.02
CA LEU A 63 -2.05 3.70 -6.18
C LEU A 63 -3.32 3.41 -7.03
N MET A 64 -4.52 3.63 -6.49
CA MET A 64 -5.80 3.36 -7.19
C MET A 64 -6.64 4.60 -7.55
N VAL A 65 -6.30 5.80 -7.04
CA VAL A 65 -7.19 6.99 -7.06
C VAL A 65 -6.74 8.12 -7.98
N VAL A 66 -5.54 8.04 -8.57
CA VAL A 66 -5.13 9.07 -9.51
C VAL A 66 -6.00 8.89 -10.75
N GLY A 67 -7.00 9.76 -10.94
CA GLY A 67 -7.95 9.76 -12.05
C GLY A 67 -7.23 9.98 -13.38
N CYS A 68 -6.50 8.96 -13.78
CA CYS A 68 -5.67 8.84 -14.95
C CYS A 68 -6.16 7.62 -15.73
N CYS A 69 -5.88 7.59 -17.02
CA CYS A 69 -6.14 6.47 -17.90
C CYS A 69 -4.81 6.00 -18.47
N GLY A 70 -4.44 4.74 -18.24
CA GLY A 70 -3.19 4.20 -18.76
C GLY A 70 -1.92 4.82 -18.14
N VAL A 71 -0.78 4.50 -18.75
CA VAL A 71 0.53 5.04 -18.36
C VAL A 71 0.78 6.36 -19.09
N GLN A 72 0.42 6.43 -20.36
CA GLN A 72 0.52 7.65 -21.18
C GLN A 72 -0.83 8.29 -21.41
N GLY A 73 -1.86 7.47 -21.55
CA GLY A 73 -3.21 7.95 -21.82
C GLY A 73 -4.14 6.84 -22.31
N PRO A 74 -5.34 7.21 -22.77
CA PRO A 74 -6.29 6.29 -23.39
C PRO A 74 -5.77 5.64 -24.69
N GLU A 75 -4.79 6.25 -25.35
CA GLU A 75 -4.14 5.72 -26.55
C GLU A 75 -3.42 4.38 -26.32
N ASP A 76 -3.03 4.08 -25.07
CA ASP A 76 -2.42 2.80 -24.68
C ASP A 76 -3.36 1.60 -24.98
N PHE A 77 -4.67 1.86 -25.07
CA PHE A 77 -5.71 0.87 -25.34
C PHE A 77 -6.21 0.85 -26.80
N GLY A 78 -5.54 1.57 -27.71
CA GLY A 78 -5.91 1.64 -29.12
C GLY A 78 -5.84 0.32 -29.89
N ASN A 79 -6.04 0.38 -31.21
CA ASN A 79 -6.29 -0.78 -32.06
C ASN A 79 -5.19 -1.87 -32.05
N THR A 80 -3.95 -1.49 -31.75
CA THR A 80 -2.78 -2.37 -31.70
C THR A 80 -2.55 -2.99 -30.32
N SER A 81 -3.30 -2.57 -29.31
CA SER A 81 -3.15 -3.07 -27.95
C SER A 81 -3.71 -4.48 -27.79
N LEU A 82 -3.11 -5.27 -26.89
CA LEU A 82 -3.67 -6.57 -26.48
C LEU A 82 -5.11 -6.40 -25.96
N PHE A 83 -5.39 -5.27 -25.31
CA PHE A 83 -6.71 -4.96 -24.78
C PHE A 83 -7.77 -4.91 -25.89
N ASN A 84 -7.52 -4.16 -26.98
CA ASN A 84 -8.43 -4.11 -28.13
C ASN A 84 -8.64 -5.51 -28.77
N LYS A 85 -7.63 -6.38 -28.74
CA LYS A 85 -7.76 -7.76 -29.22
C LYS A 85 -8.67 -8.62 -28.33
N LEU A 86 -8.69 -8.39 -27.02
CA LEU A 86 -9.58 -9.10 -26.08
C LEU A 86 -10.98 -8.49 -26.01
N TYR A 87 -11.10 -7.17 -26.19
CA TYR A 87 -12.33 -6.40 -26.02
C TYR A 87 -12.54 -5.46 -27.23
N PRO A 88 -12.92 -6.00 -28.40
CA PRO A 88 -13.01 -5.22 -29.64
C PRO A 88 -14.14 -4.18 -29.64
N ASP A 89 -15.17 -4.35 -28.80
CA ASP A 89 -16.33 -3.45 -28.73
C ASP A 89 -16.11 -2.25 -27.78
N THR A 90 -14.95 -2.14 -27.13
CA THR A 90 -14.65 -1.07 -26.17
C THR A 90 -13.28 -0.46 -26.43
N LYS A 91 -13.19 0.87 -26.53
CA LYS A 91 -11.91 1.54 -26.77
C LYS A 91 -11.04 1.68 -25.52
N VAL A 92 -11.66 1.76 -24.34
CA VAL A 92 -10.97 1.94 -23.05
C VAL A 92 -11.69 1.17 -21.92
N PRO A 93 -10.96 0.76 -20.86
CA PRO A 93 -11.57 0.12 -19.70
C PRO A 93 -12.34 1.13 -18.82
N GLU A 94 -13.28 0.64 -18.00
CA GLU A 94 -14.09 1.49 -17.09
C GLU A 94 -13.26 2.27 -16.06
N ALA A 95 -12.04 1.84 -15.77
CA ALA A 95 -11.11 2.57 -14.91
C ALA A 95 -10.74 3.94 -15.47
N CYS A 96 -10.77 4.10 -16.81
CA CYS A 96 -10.54 5.37 -17.49
C CYS A 96 -11.74 6.32 -17.43
N CYS A 97 -12.91 5.86 -16.99
CA CYS A 97 -14.11 6.68 -16.97
C CYS A 97 -14.19 7.57 -15.72
N LYS A 98 -14.59 8.83 -15.94
CA LYS A 98 -14.86 9.78 -14.87
C LYS A 98 -16.06 9.31 -14.05
N ARG A 99 -15.94 9.45 -12.73
CA ARG A 99 -16.98 9.09 -11.77
C ARG A 99 -17.60 10.33 -11.16
N ALA A 100 -18.89 10.28 -10.85
CA ALA A 100 -19.64 11.41 -10.31
C ALA A 100 -19.14 11.85 -8.91
N LYS A 101 -18.47 10.97 -8.17
CA LYS A 101 -17.84 11.26 -6.87
C LYS A 101 -16.34 10.95 -6.95
N ARG A 102 -15.50 11.80 -6.34
CA ARG A 102 -14.02 11.63 -6.27
C ARG A 102 -13.56 10.39 -5.49
N ILE A 103 -14.46 9.76 -4.75
CA ILE A 103 -14.19 8.50 -4.05
C ILE A 103 -14.57 7.38 -5.03
N THR A 104 -13.69 6.37 -5.19
CA THR A 104 -13.75 5.23 -6.13
C THR A 104 -15.02 4.36 -6.05
N SER A 105 -16.01 4.78 -5.25
CA SER A 105 -17.33 4.18 -5.08
C SER A 105 -18.45 4.97 -5.79
N GLY A 106 -18.12 5.99 -6.59
CA GLY A 106 -19.10 6.73 -7.39
C GLY A 106 -19.51 5.98 -8.67
N GLU A 107 -20.77 6.12 -9.05
CA GLU A 107 -21.26 5.70 -10.38
C GLU A 107 -20.49 6.43 -11.48
N VAL A 108 -20.24 5.71 -12.58
CA VAL A 108 -19.62 6.25 -13.79
C VAL A 108 -20.59 7.27 -14.40
N LEU A 109 -20.10 8.46 -14.72
CA LEU A 109 -20.96 9.57 -15.17
C LEU A 109 -21.73 9.21 -16.46
N ASN A 110 -21.04 8.66 -17.45
CA ASN A 110 -21.64 8.08 -18.65
C ASN A 110 -20.72 7.00 -19.20
N ARG A 111 -21.13 5.74 -19.03
CA ARG A 111 -20.32 4.57 -19.41
C ARG A 111 -20.18 4.44 -20.92
N ASP A 112 -21.28 4.58 -21.65
CA ASP A 112 -21.31 4.35 -23.10
C ASP A 112 -20.43 5.36 -23.83
N ARG A 113 -20.60 6.66 -23.53
CA ARG A 113 -19.75 7.72 -24.12
C ARG A 113 -18.29 7.57 -23.75
N CYS A 114 -17.99 7.15 -22.53
CA CYS A 114 -16.61 6.90 -22.12
C CYS A 114 -15.97 5.75 -22.92
N GLN A 115 -16.68 4.62 -23.05
CA GLN A 115 -16.18 3.44 -23.76
C GLN A 115 -16.10 3.65 -25.28
N GLU A 116 -16.88 4.60 -25.81
CA GLU A 116 -16.80 5.07 -27.20
C GLU A 116 -15.59 6.00 -27.45
N GLY A 117 -14.92 6.46 -26.39
CA GLY A 117 -13.70 7.27 -26.44
C GLY A 117 -13.92 8.79 -26.29
N ASP A 118 -15.03 9.21 -25.69
CA ASP A 118 -15.32 10.62 -25.47
C ASP A 118 -14.47 11.23 -24.34
N GLU A 119 -13.53 12.11 -24.72
CA GLU A 119 -12.62 12.82 -23.81
C GLU A 119 -13.33 13.59 -22.68
N SER A 120 -14.59 13.99 -22.89
CA SER A 120 -15.38 14.70 -21.88
C SER A 120 -15.69 13.81 -20.68
N PHE A 121 -15.89 12.51 -20.92
CA PHE A 121 -16.31 11.52 -19.92
C PHE A 121 -15.18 10.57 -19.48
N MET A 122 -14.01 10.64 -20.12
CA MET A 122 -12.83 9.86 -19.73
C MET A 122 -11.68 10.72 -19.19
N TYR A 123 -10.76 10.08 -18.47
CA TYR A 123 -9.48 10.65 -18.10
C TYR A 123 -8.52 10.54 -19.30
N ILE A 124 -7.88 11.66 -19.65
CA ILE A 124 -6.98 11.77 -20.82
C ILE A 124 -5.50 11.82 -20.45
N LYS A 125 -5.19 11.74 -19.15
CA LYS A 125 -3.83 11.83 -18.65
C LYS A 125 -3.38 10.45 -18.18
N GLY A 126 -2.14 10.09 -18.47
CA GLY A 126 -1.49 8.90 -17.94
C GLY A 126 -1.04 9.09 -16.48
N GLY A 127 -0.87 7.99 -15.76
CA GLY A 127 -0.43 7.99 -14.36
C GLY A 127 1.07 7.75 -14.20
N VAL A 128 1.75 8.62 -13.44
CA VAL A 128 3.15 8.44 -13.04
C VAL A 128 3.23 8.31 -11.51
N VAL A 129 4.07 7.39 -11.04
CA VAL A 129 4.37 7.18 -9.62
C VAL A 129 5.80 7.65 -9.35
N ASP A 130 5.95 8.71 -8.57
CA ASP A 130 7.23 9.25 -8.15
C ASP A 130 7.57 8.83 -6.71
N LEU A 131 8.81 8.38 -6.53
CA LEU A 131 9.35 7.96 -5.23
C LEU A 131 10.30 9.04 -4.72
N LYS A 132 9.82 9.87 -3.79
CA LYS A 132 10.64 10.92 -3.19
C LYS A 132 11.28 10.40 -1.91
N LEU A 133 12.59 10.17 -1.95
CA LEU A 133 13.37 9.76 -0.79
C LEU A 133 13.66 10.98 0.10
N SER A 134 13.08 11.02 1.29
CA SER A 134 13.41 12.04 2.30
C SER A 134 14.50 11.52 3.23
N ILE A 135 15.75 11.89 2.95
CA ILE A 135 16.97 11.43 3.67
C ILE A 135 16.90 11.76 5.17
N PHE A 136 16.23 12.86 5.55
CA PHE A 136 16.19 13.36 6.93
C PHE A 136 15.19 12.64 7.86
N THR A 137 14.20 11.93 7.31
CA THR A 137 13.15 11.25 8.08
C THR A 137 13.14 9.74 7.88
N GLY A 138 13.95 9.20 6.96
CA GLY A 138 13.98 7.78 6.63
C GLY A 138 12.67 7.23 6.01
N THR A 139 11.72 8.11 5.68
CA THR A 139 10.41 7.74 5.14
C THR A 139 10.39 7.81 3.61
N ARG A 140 9.87 6.77 2.94
CA ARG A 140 9.67 6.74 1.48
C ARG A 140 8.31 7.33 1.13
N LYS A 141 8.26 8.61 0.75
CA LYS A 141 6.99 9.18 0.25
C LYS A 141 6.78 8.78 -1.20
N VAL A 142 5.78 7.94 -1.44
CA VAL A 142 5.26 7.67 -2.78
C VAL A 142 4.22 8.74 -3.11
N ALA A 143 4.36 9.42 -4.24
CA ALA A 143 3.40 10.40 -4.77
C ALA A 143 2.99 9.98 -6.19
N GLY A 144 1.69 10.00 -6.49
CA GLY A 144 1.16 9.67 -7.80
C GLY A 144 0.52 10.92 -8.39
N TYR A 145 0.82 11.23 -9.65
CA TYR A 145 0.22 12.37 -10.36
C TYR A 145 -0.14 11.98 -11.80
N CYS A 146 -1.17 12.62 -12.35
CA CYS A 146 -1.49 12.46 -13.76
C CYS A 146 -0.77 13.53 -14.59
N GLU A 147 0.00 13.10 -15.59
CA GLU A 147 0.67 13.96 -16.54
C GLU A 147 0.13 13.71 -17.95
N LYS A 148 0.10 14.72 -18.82
CA LYS A 148 -0.21 14.50 -20.24
C LYS A 148 1.04 13.88 -20.87
N GLY A 149 0.89 12.74 -21.55
CA GLY A 149 1.99 12.01 -22.18
C GLY A 149 2.84 12.89 -23.10
N SER A 150 3.97 13.35 -22.58
CA SER A 150 5.13 13.78 -23.36
C SER A 150 6.36 13.37 -22.57
N TYR A 151 6.51 12.06 -22.34
CA TYR A 151 7.76 11.51 -21.83
C TYR A 151 8.79 11.63 -22.96
N SER A 152 9.62 12.68 -22.90
CA SER A 152 10.94 12.58 -23.51
C SER A 152 11.65 11.45 -22.78
N VAL A 153 11.82 10.32 -23.46
CA VAL A 153 12.79 9.29 -23.05
C VAL A 153 14.13 10.01 -23.02
N TRP A 154 14.56 10.45 -21.84
CA TRP A 154 15.92 10.96 -21.67
C TRP A 154 16.84 9.79 -22.00
N PRO A 155 17.73 9.90 -23.01
CA PRO A 155 18.76 8.91 -23.18
C PRO A 155 19.58 8.90 -21.88
N LEU A 156 19.66 7.73 -21.25
CA LEU A 156 20.60 7.49 -20.17
C LEU A 156 22.02 7.86 -20.67
N PRO A 157 22.81 8.62 -19.90
CA PRO A 157 24.20 8.90 -20.25
C PRO A 157 25.06 7.62 -20.23
#